data_AF-A0A959L5F8-F1
#
_entry.id   AF-A0A959L5F8-F1
#
_cell.length_a   1.000
_cell.length_b   1.000
_cell.length_c   1.000
_cell.angle_alpha   90.00
_cell.angle_beta   90.00
_cell.angle_gamma   90.00
#
_symmetry.space_group_name_H-M   'P 1'
#
loop_
_entity.id
_entity.type
_entity.pdbx_description
1 polymer ?
#
loop_
_entity_poly.entity_id
_entity_poly.type
_entity_poly.pdbx_seq_one_letter_code
_entity_poly.pdbx_strand_id
1 'polypeptide(L)'
;MATDYQIPAMVIDVSNKMVLEKFKAQGYPIDDRMIAAIENYPLPKLDYFYSVPTGKTYEEKCENFFHLLDNCQPGLTEIIFHPSEQTENLKSITNSWQQRVWEAQMFSDPKIIESLKARKIIFTNWIEIMDRFKKIKE
;
A
#
# COMPACT_ATOMS: atom_id res chain seq x y z
N MET A 1 -2.51 -15.84 17.39
CA MET A 1 -1.90 -15.05 16.28
C MET A 1 -2.96 -14.81 15.20
N ALA A 2 -2.81 -13.78 14.35
CA ALA A 2 -3.81 -13.47 13.29
C ALA A 2 -4.09 -14.68 12.37
N THR A 3 -3.07 -15.53 12.16
CA THR A 3 -3.15 -16.80 11.44
C THR A 3 -4.17 -17.78 11.99
N ASP A 4 -4.36 -17.82 13.32
CA ASP A 4 -5.30 -18.74 13.98
C ASP A 4 -6.76 -18.39 13.64
N TYR A 5 -6.98 -17.14 13.21
CA TYR A 5 -8.28 -16.60 12.79
C TYR A 5 -8.41 -16.46 11.26
N GLN A 6 -7.42 -16.95 10.49
CA GLN A 6 -7.33 -16.76 9.04
C GLN A 6 -7.40 -15.29 8.59
N ILE A 7 -6.84 -14.40 9.40
CA ILE A 7 -6.75 -12.97 9.08
C ILE A 7 -5.34 -12.70 8.54
N PRO A 8 -5.19 -12.34 7.25
CA PRO A 8 -3.88 -11.99 6.72
C PRO A 8 -3.32 -10.74 7.41
N ALA A 9 -2.11 -10.85 7.94
CA ALA A 9 -1.25 -9.72 8.23
C ALA A 9 -0.65 -9.13 6.94
N MET A 10 -0.32 -7.84 6.99
CA MET A 10 0.44 -7.15 5.94
C MET A 10 1.88 -7.65 5.94
N VAL A 11 2.15 -8.68 5.12
CA VAL A 11 3.46 -9.31 4.95
C VAL A 11 3.89 -9.12 3.51
N ILE A 12 5.08 -8.56 3.29
CA ILE A 12 5.64 -8.35 1.96
C ILE A 12 6.49 -9.56 1.58
N ASP A 13 6.32 -10.07 0.37
CA ASP A 13 7.13 -11.14 -0.16
C ASP A 13 8.53 -10.63 -0.51
N VAL A 14 9.52 -11.06 0.28
CA VAL A 14 10.93 -10.70 0.08
C VAL A 14 11.72 -11.75 -0.69
N SER A 15 11.06 -12.78 -1.23
CA SER A 15 11.70 -13.75 -2.14
C SER A 15 12.17 -13.09 -3.44
N ASN A 16 11.56 -11.97 -3.82
CA ASN A 16 12.07 -11.09 -4.87
C ASN A 16 13.25 -10.26 -4.35
N LYS A 17 14.45 -10.53 -4.87
CA LYS A 17 15.69 -9.82 -4.48
C LYS A 17 15.61 -8.31 -4.66
N MET A 18 14.95 -7.81 -5.70
CA MET A 18 14.79 -6.36 -5.90
C MET A 18 13.98 -5.73 -4.76
N VAL A 19 12.94 -6.43 -4.30
CA VAL A 19 12.09 -5.99 -3.19
C VAL A 19 12.87 -6.00 -1.88
N LEU A 20 13.56 -7.10 -1.59
CA LEU A 20 14.41 -7.25 -0.41
C LEU A 20 15.46 -6.14 -0.30
N GLU A 21 16.23 -5.93 -1.37
CA GLU A 21 17.30 -4.93 -1.38
C GLU A 21 16.75 -3.51 -1.25
N LYS A 22 15.59 -3.22 -1.88
CA LYS A 22 14.95 -1.90 -1.75
C LYS A 22 14.50 -1.61 -0.31
N PHE A 23 13.90 -2.58 0.37
CA PHE A 23 13.50 -2.39 1.77
C PHE A 23 14.70 -2.29 2.71
N LYS A 24 15.76 -3.08 2.49
CA LYS A 24 17.03 -2.91 3.23
C LYS A 24 17.63 -1.51 3.03
N ALA A 25 17.64 -1.01 1.79
CA ALA A 25 18.13 0.34 1.48
C ALA A 25 17.29 1.45 2.12
N GLN A 26 16.00 1.20 2.37
CA GLN A 26 15.11 2.10 3.12
C GLN A 26 15.27 2.01 4.64
N GLY A 27 16.15 1.12 5.14
CA GLY A 27 16.44 0.98 6.57
C GLY A 27 15.53 0.00 7.31
N TYR A 28 14.73 -0.82 6.59
CA TYR A 28 13.97 -1.88 7.25
C TYR A 28 14.92 -2.96 7.79
N PRO A 29 14.76 -3.39 9.05
CA PRO A 29 15.65 -4.36 9.69
C PRO A 29 15.31 -5.79 9.25
N ILE A 30 15.55 -6.11 7.96
CA ILE A 30 15.30 -7.44 7.40
C ILE A 30 16.54 -8.32 7.59
N ASP A 31 16.61 -8.97 8.76
CA ASP A 31 17.61 -9.98 9.09
C ASP A 31 17.18 -11.40 8.64
N ASP A 32 18.08 -12.38 8.73
CA ASP A 32 17.80 -13.76 8.31
C ASP A 32 16.62 -14.39 9.07
N ARG A 33 16.39 -13.97 10.32
CA ARG A 33 15.25 -14.45 11.11
C ARG A 33 13.94 -13.91 10.57
N MET A 34 13.91 -12.63 10.17
CA MET A 34 12.76 -12.01 9.54
C MET A 34 12.48 -12.64 8.17
N ILE A 35 13.52 -12.91 7.38
CA ILE A 35 13.38 -13.63 6.09
C ILE A 35 12.74 -14.99 6.33
N ALA A 36 13.28 -15.79 7.25
CA ALA A 36 12.70 -17.11 7.59
C ALA A 36 11.25 -16.99 8.09
N ALA A 37 10.91 -15.96 8.87
CA ALA A 37 9.55 -15.75 9.33
C ALA A 37 8.59 -15.40 8.18
N ILE A 38 9.02 -14.59 7.21
CA ILE A 38 8.26 -14.23 6.01
C ILE A 38 8.08 -15.45 5.10
N GLU A 39 9.13 -16.25 4.90
CA GLU A 39 9.08 -17.46 4.08
C GLU A 39 8.11 -18.50 4.64
N ASN A 40 8.08 -18.66 5.98
CA ASN A 40 7.19 -19.59 6.66
C ASN A 40 5.78 -19.04 6.91
N TYR A 41 5.48 -17.81 6.46
CA TYR A 41 4.17 -17.22 6.66
C TYR A 41 3.10 -17.92 5.79
N PRO A 42 2.04 -18.50 6.38
CA PRO A 42 1.19 -19.46 5.67
C PRO A 42 0.02 -18.83 4.89
N LEU A 43 -0.18 -17.52 5.05
CA LEU A 43 -1.28 -16.73 4.48
C LEU A 43 -0.76 -15.84 3.33
N PRO A 44 -1.64 -15.14 2.58
CA PRO A 44 -1.24 -14.31 1.44
C PRO A 44 -0.15 -13.30 1.80
N LYS A 45 0.83 -13.15 0.90
CA LYS A 45 1.86 -12.10 0.95
C LYS A 45 1.59 -11.08 -0.16
N LEU A 46 1.92 -9.82 0.09
CA LEU A 46 1.89 -8.75 -0.90
C LEU A 46 3.20 -8.73 -1.69
N ASP A 47 3.16 -8.38 -2.96
CA ASP A 47 4.36 -8.21 -3.78
C ASP A 47 5.12 -6.92 -3.41
N TYR A 48 4.39 -5.89 -2.98
CA TYR A 48 4.96 -4.62 -2.57
C TYR A 48 3.98 -3.80 -1.73
N PHE A 49 4.48 -2.73 -1.10
CA PHE A 49 3.63 -1.64 -0.64
C PHE A 49 4.25 -0.28 -0.90
N TYR A 50 3.41 0.72 -1.07
CA TYR A 50 3.82 2.12 -1.13
C TYR A 50 3.01 2.95 -0.13
N SER A 51 3.50 4.15 0.17
CA SER A 51 2.67 5.22 0.72
C SER A 51 2.33 6.20 -0.40
N VAL A 52 1.15 6.81 -0.35
CA VAL A 52 0.83 7.91 -1.27
C VAL A 52 1.89 9.01 -1.12
N PRO A 53 2.49 9.46 -2.23
CA PRO A 53 3.54 10.48 -2.18
C PRO A 53 2.99 11.81 -1.70
N THR A 54 3.88 12.65 -1.18
CA THR A 54 3.55 14.03 -0.85
C THR A 54 3.70 14.93 -2.08
N GLY A 55 3.16 16.14 -1.99
CA GLY A 55 3.38 17.22 -2.97
C GLY A 55 3.44 18.57 -2.26
N LYS A 56 4.04 19.59 -2.87
CA LYS A 56 4.01 20.97 -2.34
C LYS A 56 2.68 21.65 -2.67
N THR A 57 2.01 21.21 -3.73
CA THR A 57 0.63 21.57 -4.07
C THR A 57 -0.24 20.32 -4.21
N TYR A 58 -1.56 20.52 -4.29
CA TYR A 58 -2.51 19.43 -4.55
C TYR A 58 -2.25 18.79 -5.93
N GLU A 59 -1.96 19.62 -6.94
CA GLU A 59 -1.67 19.17 -8.30
C GLU A 59 -0.41 18.33 -8.34
N GLU A 60 0.69 18.79 -7.71
CA GLU A 60 1.94 18.02 -7.62
C GLU A 60 1.72 16.69 -6.89
N LYS A 61 0.88 16.66 -5.84
CA LYS A 61 0.53 15.42 -5.15
C LYS A 61 -0.20 14.44 -6.07
N CYS A 62 -1.15 14.92 -6.86
CA CYS A 62 -1.87 14.10 -7.84
C CYS A 62 -0.94 13.57 -8.95
N GLU A 63 -0.05 14.42 -9.46
CA GLU A 63 0.96 14.03 -10.46
C GLU A 63 1.92 12.97 -9.91
N ASN A 64 2.42 13.18 -8.69
CA ASN A 64 3.27 12.20 -8.00
C ASN A 64 2.54 10.86 -7.79
N PHE A 65 1.24 10.90 -7.48
CA PHE A 65 0.44 9.68 -7.36
C PHE A 65 0.29 8.96 -8.72
N PHE A 66 0.07 9.67 -9.82
CA PHE A 66 0.07 9.05 -11.15
C PHE A 66 1.43 8.46 -11.52
N HIS A 67 2.52 9.17 -11.23
CA HIS A 67 3.86 8.63 -11.43
C HIS A 67 4.10 7.35 -10.61
N LEU A 68 3.59 7.29 -9.38
CA LEU A 68 3.65 6.07 -8.59
C LEU A 68 2.91 4.93 -9.30
N LEU A 69 1.67 5.16 -9.75
CA LEU A 69 0.86 4.14 -10.43
C LEU A 69 1.52 3.64 -11.73
N ASP A 70 2.13 4.52 -12.51
CA ASP A 70 2.81 4.17 -13.76
C ASP A 70 4.08 3.33 -13.55
N ASN A 71 4.65 3.39 -12.33
CA ASN A 71 5.84 2.63 -11.96
C ASN A 71 5.54 1.41 -11.07
N CYS A 72 4.27 1.18 -10.71
CA CYS A 72 3.87 -0.03 -10.00
C CYS A 72 4.13 -1.26 -10.87
N GLN A 73 4.83 -2.24 -10.31
CA GLN A 73 5.01 -3.53 -10.97
C GLN A 73 3.70 -4.33 -10.93
N PRO A 74 3.43 -5.17 -11.94
CA PRO A 74 2.30 -6.11 -11.88
C PRO A 74 2.40 -7.00 -10.63
N GLY A 75 1.32 -7.10 -9.88
CA GLY A 75 1.25 -7.88 -8.64
C GLY A 75 0.17 -7.39 -7.69
N LEU A 76 0.12 -7.99 -6.50
CA LEU A 76 -0.69 -7.59 -5.36
C LEU A 76 0.06 -6.56 -4.52
N THR A 77 -0.24 -5.28 -4.75
CA THR A 77 0.39 -4.15 -4.05
C THR A 77 -0.60 -3.43 -3.15
N GLU A 78 -0.19 -3.06 -1.95
CA GLU A 78 -0.93 -2.14 -1.08
C GLU A 78 -0.41 -0.71 -1.22
N ILE A 79 -1.31 0.27 -1.38
CA ILE A 79 -0.95 1.69 -1.34
C ILE A 79 -1.62 2.30 -0.11
N ILE A 80 -0.80 2.73 0.86
CA ILE A 80 -1.22 3.26 2.15
C ILE A 80 -1.45 4.77 2.05
N PHE A 81 -2.57 5.23 2.60
CA PHE A 81 -2.94 6.63 2.70
C PHE A 81 -3.73 6.89 3.98
N HIS A 82 -3.82 8.16 4.38
CA HIS A 82 -4.36 8.65 5.64
C HIS A 82 -5.39 9.76 5.36
N PRO A 83 -6.51 9.45 4.68
CA PRO A 83 -7.50 10.46 4.35
C PRO A 83 -8.05 11.06 5.65
N SER A 84 -8.16 12.38 5.72
CA SER A 84 -8.63 13.06 6.94
C SER A 84 -9.42 14.32 6.60
N GLU A 85 -10.43 14.62 7.40
CA GLU A 85 -11.16 15.89 7.33
C GLU A 85 -10.32 17.02 7.92
N GLN A 86 -10.41 18.21 7.32
CA GLN A 86 -9.67 19.37 7.80
C GLN A 86 -10.31 19.93 9.08
N THR A 87 -9.61 19.77 10.20
CA THR A 87 -10.02 20.30 11.51
C THR A 87 -8.85 20.94 12.25
N GLU A 88 -9.12 21.81 13.22
CA GLU A 88 -8.06 22.38 14.08
C GLU A 88 -7.37 21.29 14.91
N ASN A 89 -8.12 20.27 15.37
CA ASN A 89 -7.55 19.10 16.04
C ASN A 89 -6.56 18.33 15.14
N LEU A 90 -6.87 18.16 13.85
CA LEU A 90 -5.93 17.51 12.93
C LEU A 90 -4.62 18.31 12.81
N LYS A 91 -4.73 19.63 12.71
CA LYS A 91 -3.56 20.52 12.64
C LYS A 91 -2.71 20.45 13.91
N SER A 92 -3.34 20.25 15.08
CA SER A 92 -2.61 20.14 16.34
C SER A 92 -1.89 18.80 16.55
N ILE A 93 -2.35 17.71 15.93
CA ILE A 93 -1.74 16.37 16.14
C ILE A 93 -0.65 16.01 15.12
N THR A 94 -0.60 16.67 13.96
CA THR A 94 0.40 16.34 12.94
C THR A 94 0.72 17.50 12.00
N ASN A 95 2.01 17.70 11.72
CA ASN A 95 2.48 18.63 10.71
C ASN A 95 2.15 18.19 9.26
N SER A 96 1.72 16.94 9.08
CA SER A 96 1.32 16.39 7.77
C SER A 96 -0.16 16.59 7.44
N TRP A 97 -0.90 17.35 8.26
CA TRP A 97 -2.36 17.47 8.16
C TRP A 97 -2.83 17.82 6.74
N GLN A 98 -2.10 18.70 6.05
CA GLN A 98 -2.47 19.15 4.71
C GLN A 98 -2.42 18.01 3.68
N GLN A 99 -1.41 17.14 3.78
CA GLN A 99 -1.27 15.98 2.89
C GLN A 99 -2.43 14.99 3.07
N ARG A 100 -2.87 14.80 4.32
CA ARG A 100 -3.99 13.91 4.70
C ARG A 100 -5.34 14.42 4.19
N VAL A 101 -5.54 15.73 4.27
CA VAL A 101 -6.71 16.40 3.67
C VAL A 101 -6.70 16.23 2.15
N TRP A 102 -5.55 16.43 1.52
CA TRP A 102 -5.42 16.20 0.08
C TRP A 102 -5.60 14.75 -0.32
N GLU A 103 -5.24 13.77 0.51
CA GLU A 103 -5.56 12.36 0.25
C GLU A 103 -7.07 12.12 0.20
N ALA A 104 -7.84 12.68 1.13
CA ALA A 104 -9.30 12.58 1.10
C ALA A 104 -9.92 13.21 -0.17
N GLN A 105 -9.41 14.38 -0.57
CA GLN A 105 -9.85 15.07 -1.79
C GLN A 105 -9.48 14.27 -3.05
N MET A 106 -8.22 13.83 -3.15
CA MET A 106 -7.69 13.11 -4.31
C MET A 106 -8.46 11.81 -4.58
N PHE A 107 -8.73 11.00 -3.56
CA PHE A 107 -9.48 9.75 -3.77
C PHE A 107 -10.98 9.94 -3.99
N SER A 108 -11.48 11.16 -3.86
CA SER A 108 -12.85 11.56 -4.23
C SER A 108 -12.92 12.28 -5.59
N ASP A 109 -11.77 12.61 -6.19
CA ASP A 109 -11.68 13.36 -7.43
C ASP A 109 -12.01 12.46 -8.64
N PRO A 110 -13.00 12.83 -9.48
CA PRO A 110 -13.34 12.07 -10.68
C PRO A 110 -12.15 11.80 -11.60
N LYS A 111 -11.21 12.75 -11.73
CA LYS A 111 -10.00 12.60 -12.55
C LYS A 111 -9.15 11.43 -12.06
N ILE A 112 -8.99 11.29 -10.75
CA ILE A 112 -8.21 10.21 -10.14
C ILE A 112 -8.93 8.87 -10.36
N ILE A 113 -10.24 8.82 -10.14
CA ILE A 113 -11.06 7.63 -10.32
C ILE A 113 -11.02 7.13 -11.77
N GLU A 114 -11.17 8.03 -12.75
CA GLU A 114 -11.10 7.70 -14.18
C GLU A 114 -9.70 7.20 -14.58
N SER A 115 -8.66 7.83 -14.04
CA SER A 115 -7.26 7.46 -14.25
C SER A 115 -6.94 6.03 -13.74
N LEU A 116 -7.50 5.65 -12.59
CA LEU A 116 -7.39 4.29 -12.04
C LEU A 116 -8.12 3.25 -12.91
N LYS A 117 -9.32 3.58 -13.39
CA LYS A 117 -10.09 2.73 -14.32
C LYS A 117 -9.36 2.53 -15.65
N ALA A 118 -8.78 3.59 -16.22
CA ALA A 118 -8.05 3.53 -17.49
C ALA A 118 -6.82 2.61 -17.41
N ARG A 119 -6.14 2.57 -16.26
CA ARG A 119 -5.02 1.66 -15.98
C ARG A 119 -5.42 0.22 -15.74
N LYS A 120 -6.73 -0.10 -15.72
CA LYS A 120 -7.29 -1.44 -15.46
C LYS A 120 -6.80 -2.02 -14.13
N ILE A 121 -6.60 -1.17 -13.13
CA ILE A 121 -6.23 -1.59 -11.78
C ILE A 121 -7.42 -2.30 -11.15
N ILE A 122 -7.19 -3.51 -10.62
CA ILE A 122 -8.21 -4.27 -9.91
C ILE A 122 -8.10 -3.89 -8.43
N PHE A 123 -9.12 -3.20 -7.92
CA PHE A 123 -9.25 -3.03 -6.48
C PHE A 123 -9.65 -4.34 -5.83
N THR A 124 -9.09 -4.58 -4.65
CA THR A 124 -9.45 -5.72 -3.82
C THR A 124 -9.32 -5.32 -2.36
N ASN A 125 -9.68 -6.23 -1.47
CA ASN A 125 -9.58 -6.07 -0.03
C ASN A 125 -9.07 -7.37 0.59
N TRP A 126 -8.73 -7.33 1.88
CA TRP A 126 -8.18 -8.48 2.60
C TRP A 126 -9.10 -9.70 2.61
N ILE A 127 -10.42 -9.52 2.58
CA ILE A 127 -11.39 -10.62 2.51
C ILE A 127 -11.29 -11.33 1.16
N GLU A 128 -11.37 -10.57 0.07
CA GLU A 128 -11.26 -11.10 -1.30
C GLU A 128 -9.89 -11.74 -1.57
N ILE A 129 -8.80 -11.15 -1.07
CA ILE A 129 -7.46 -11.73 -1.16
C ILE A 129 -7.44 -13.11 -0.50
N MET A 130 -8.00 -13.21 0.71
CA MET A 130 -8.06 -14.48 1.45
C MET A 130 -8.93 -15.51 0.73
N ASP A 131 -10.07 -15.10 0.16
CA ASP A 131 -10.94 -15.99 -0.62
C ASP A 131 -10.25 -16.52 -1.87
N ARG A 132 -9.54 -15.67 -2.62
CA ARG A 132 -8.76 -16.09 -3.79
C ARG A 132 -7.63 -17.04 -3.40
N PHE A 133 -6.95 -16.77 -2.29
CA PHE A 133 -5.87 -17.62 -1.81
C PHE A 133 -6.33 -19.02 -1.40
N LYS A 134 -7.50 -19.14 -0.75
CA LYS A 134 -8.09 -20.44 -0.42
C LYS A 134 -8.35 -21.27 -1.69
N LYS A 135 -8.95 -20.64 -2.70
CA LYS A 135 -9.26 -21.29 -3.99
C LYS A 135 -8.03 -21.75 -4.78
N ILE A 136 -6.88 -21.11 -4.60
CA ILE A 136 -5.62 -21.50 -5.27
C ILE A 136 -4.98 -22.71 -4.56
N LYS A 137 -5.24 -22.90 -3.27
CA LYS A 137 -4.70 -24.01 -2.48
C LYS A 137 -5.53 -25.30 -2.56
N GLU A 138 -6.72 -25.24 -3.15
CA GLU A 138 -7.57 -26.39 -3.49
C GLU A 138 -7.12 -27.05 -4.80
#